data_AF-A0A2U1NTQ3-F1
#
_entry.id   AF-A0A2U1NTQ3-F1
#
_cell.length_a   1.000
_cell.length_b   1.000
_cell.length_c   1.000
_cell.angle_alpha   90.00
_cell.angle_beta   90.00
_cell.angle_gamma   90.00
#
_symmetry.space_group_name_H-M   'P 1'
#
loop_
_entity.id
_entity.type
_entity.pdbx_description
1 polymer ?
#
loop_
_entity_poly.entity_id
_entity_poly.type
_entity_poly.pdbx_seq_one_letter_code
_entity_poly.pdbx_strand_id
1 'polypeptide(L)'
;MWQKPDRTAPKIDVLQGKQGANFRDFPGVIVDSNNTVHRNRTKEVLLPSGKPLLPDYVFTFEKGKSRSFVIRGFACLIFLFRPGLKLKTKVESPRYNHTLAITMVEYASAVYTSDSTELFTWTCSRCDGLTKGFEVIELIVDVQNCLQAFVGVADDLNAIVIAFRGTQETSIQNWIEDLFWKQLDFDYPDCSGGKVHHGFFNAYNNTIVRSGILDGVSRAKAIYGDLDIMVTGHSMGGAMAAFCGLDLALIYGSKNVQVTTFGMPRIGNAAFASYYSEVVPNTFRVTHEHDLVPHLPPYYQYFPQKTYHHFPREVWLYNIGLGFLIYQVEKICDDSGEDPDCSRSVSGNSISDHLTYFGVEMGCDTTSSKCKIVMAPSLASYGKEDDYGNFILSRVPSKSVSKIIPEPRMRDH
;
A
#
# COMPACT_ATOMS: atom_id res chain seq x y z
N MET A 1 1.71 33.64 33.51
CA MET A 1 0.42 34.30 33.22
C MET A 1 0.38 34.54 31.71
N TRP A 2 -0.04 33.53 30.94
CA TRP A 2 -0.12 33.61 29.48
C TRP A 2 -1.55 33.96 29.08
N GLN A 3 -1.77 35.19 28.62
CA GLN A 3 -3.06 35.60 28.04
C GLN A 3 -3.20 35.01 26.63
N LYS A 4 -4.32 34.32 26.39
CA LYS A 4 -4.73 33.87 25.06
C LYS A 4 -4.96 35.08 24.14
N PRO A 5 -4.65 35.01 22.83
CA PRO A 5 -5.08 36.03 21.89
C PRO A 5 -6.60 35.95 21.73
N ASP A 6 -7.23 37.12 21.82
CA ASP A 6 -8.66 37.35 21.58
C ASP A 6 -9.03 36.89 20.16
N ARG A 7 -9.86 35.85 20.06
CA ARG A 7 -10.49 35.40 18.82
C ARG A 7 -11.82 36.11 18.65
N THR A 8 -11.78 37.37 18.28
CA THR A 8 -12.93 38.09 17.72
C THR A 8 -12.58 38.54 16.31
N ALA A 9 -12.49 37.58 15.39
CA ALA A 9 -12.57 37.92 13.96
C ALA A 9 -14.00 38.42 13.69
N PRO A 10 -14.18 39.60 13.06
CA PRO A 10 -15.51 40.06 12.69
C PRO A 10 -16.11 39.06 11.70
N LYS A 11 -17.26 38.45 12.05
CA LYS A 11 -18.08 37.72 11.08
C LYS A 11 -18.55 38.74 10.05
N ILE A 12 -18.05 38.62 8.82
CA ILE A 12 -18.61 39.38 7.69
C ILE A 12 -19.91 38.67 7.32
N ASP A 13 -21.02 39.15 7.88
CA ASP A 13 -22.34 38.56 7.72
C ASP A 13 -22.97 39.07 6.42
N VAL A 14 -22.46 38.58 5.28
CA VAL A 14 -22.79 39.10 3.94
C VAL A 14 -24.18 38.66 3.45
N LEU A 15 -24.74 37.60 4.04
CA LEU A 15 -26.01 37.01 3.65
C LEU A 15 -26.88 36.79 4.89
N GLN A 16 -27.39 37.87 5.49
CA GLN A 16 -28.29 37.75 6.63
C GLN A 16 -29.63 37.10 6.20
N GLY A 17 -29.91 35.92 6.75
CA GLY A 17 -31.28 35.41 6.93
C GLY A 17 -31.93 34.65 5.78
N LYS A 18 -31.20 34.16 4.76
CA LYS A 18 -31.79 33.32 3.69
C LYS A 18 -31.31 31.86 3.77
N GLN A 19 -32.22 30.94 4.07
CA GLN A 19 -32.02 29.50 3.83
C GLN A 19 -32.10 29.26 2.31
N GLY A 20 -31.03 28.72 1.70
CA GLY A 20 -30.95 28.46 0.27
C GLY A 20 -30.30 29.57 -0.58
N ALA A 21 -29.35 30.33 -0.02
CA ALA A 21 -28.61 31.34 -0.78
C ALA A 21 -27.89 30.72 -2.00
N ASN A 22 -28.14 31.29 -3.17
CA ASN A 22 -27.49 30.91 -4.42
C ASN A 22 -26.19 31.70 -4.59
N PHE A 23 -25.24 31.16 -5.35
CA PHE A 23 -23.98 31.83 -5.68
C PHE A 23 -24.17 33.26 -6.25
N ARG A 24 -25.30 33.49 -6.93
CA ARG A 24 -25.73 34.78 -7.49
C ARG A 24 -26.01 35.86 -6.44
N ASP A 25 -26.21 35.48 -5.18
CA ASP A 25 -26.64 36.39 -4.12
C ASP A 25 -25.45 37.13 -3.48
N PHE A 26 -24.20 36.80 -3.84
CA PHE A 26 -23.02 37.49 -3.32
C PHE A 26 -22.83 38.89 -3.93
N PRO A 27 -22.52 39.92 -3.11
CA PRO A 27 -22.18 41.25 -3.60
C PRO A 27 -20.95 41.20 -4.50
N GLY A 28 -21.02 41.86 -5.66
CA GLY A 28 -19.94 41.87 -6.66
C GLY A 28 -20.08 40.84 -7.78
N VAL A 29 -21.09 39.96 -7.74
CA VAL A 29 -21.42 39.01 -8.82
C VAL A 29 -22.51 39.58 -9.73
N ILE A 30 -22.23 39.71 -11.02
CA ILE A 30 -23.24 39.96 -12.07
C ILE A 30 -23.33 38.70 -12.91
N VAL A 31 -24.55 38.24 -13.21
CA VAL A 31 -24.79 37.16 -14.17
C VAL A 31 -25.63 37.67 -15.32
N ASP A 32 -25.05 37.65 -16.51
CA ASP A 32 -25.71 38.12 -17.73
C ASP A 32 -26.75 37.10 -18.23
N SER A 33 -27.60 37.52 -19.17
CA SER A 33 -28.65 36.69 -19.77
C SER A 33 -28.13 35.44 -20.49
N ASN A 34 -26.83 35.40 -20.80
CA ASN A 34 -26.13 34.24 -21.39
C ASN A 34 -25.48 33.31 -20.34
N ASN A 35 -25.78 33.48 -19.05
CA ASN A 35 -25.18 32.75 -17.92
C ASN A 35 -23.65 32.92 -17.81
N THR A 36 -23.11 34.04 -18.28
CA THR A 36 -21.72 34.44 -18.04
C THR A 36 -21.63 35.27 -16.76
N VAL A 37 -20.62 35.00 -15.94
CA VAL A 37 -20.45 35.63 -14.62
C VAL A 37 -19.36 36.70 -14.69
N HIS A 38 -19.71 37.94 -14.38
CA HIS A 38 -18.80 39.09 -14.40
C HIS A 38 -18.65 39.71 -13.01
N ARG A 39 -17.45 40.28 -12.75
CA ARG A 39 -17.15 40.98 -11.50
C ARG A 39 -17.61 42.44 -11.58
N ASN A 40 -18.43 42.86 -10.62
CA ASN A 40 -18.75 44.26 -10.42
C ASN A 40 -17.79 44.93 -9.44
N ARG A 41 -16.82 45.69 -9.98
CA ARG A 41 -15.78 46.36 -9.18
C ARG A 41 -16.29 47.48 -8.28
N THR A 42 -17.50 48.01 -8.49
CA THR A 42 -18.06 49.08 -7.63
C THR A 42 -18.84 48.55 -6.42
N LYS A 43 -19.10 47.23 -6.36
CA LYS A 43 -19.80 46.57 -5.24
C LYS A 43 -18.96 45.45 -4.60
N GLU A 44 -17.65 45.50 -4.80
CA GLU A 44 -16.71 44.49 -4.33
C GLU A 44 -16.46 44.63 -2.82
N VAL A 45 -16.64 43.53 -2.09
CA VAL A 45 -16.34 43.46 -0.65
C VAL A 45 -14.94 42.89 -0.48
N LEU A 46 -14.09 43.61 0.26
CA LEU A 46 -12.74 43.17 0.58
C LEU A 46 -12.69 42.55 1.98
N LEU A 47 -11.87 41.52 2.13
CA LEU A 47 -11.49 40.95 3.41
C LEU A 47 -10.55 41.91 4.17
N PRO A 48 -10.41 41.77 5.50
CA PRO A 48 -9.43 42.53 6.30
C PRO A 48 -7.98 42.43 5.79
N SER A 49 -7.66 41.38 5.02
CA SER A 49 -6.39 41.17 4.35
C SER A 49 -6.18 42.01 3.08
N GLY A 50 -7.15 42.84 2.69
CA GLY A 50 -7.14 43.65 1.46
C GLY A 50 -7.46 42.87 0.18
N LYS A 51 -7.73 41.55 0.28
CA LYS A 51 -8.10 40.70 -0.85
C LYS A 51 -9.61 40.68 -1.08
N PRO A 52 -10.09 40.50 -2.33
CA PRO A 52 -11.51 40.31 -2.62
C PRO A 52 -12.10 39.11 -1.87
N LEU A 53 -13.33 39.27 -1.36
CA LEU A 53 -14.09 38.17 -0.74
C LEU A 53 -14.35 37.03 -1.73
N LEU A 54 -14.53 37.35 -3.02
CA LEU A 54 -14.75 36.38 -4.10
C LEU A 54 -13.48 36.15 -4.91
N PRO A 55 -12.91 34.93 -4.90
CA PRO A 55 -11.71 34.58 -5.67
C PRO A 55 -11.92 34.72 -7.19
N ASP A 56 -10.86 35.00 -7.95
CA ASP A 56 -10.98 35.25 -9.41
C ASP A 56 -11.55 34.07 -10.22
N TYR A 57 -11.36 32.83 -9.74
CA TYR A 57 -11.88 31.63 -10.40
C TYR A 57 -13.42 31.59 -10.45
N VAL A 58 -14.10 32.30 -9.54
CA VAL A 58 -15.55 32.47 -9.53
C VAL A 58 -16.07 33.05 -10.86
N PHE A 59 -15.28 33.91 -11.49
CA PHE A 59 -15.69 34.66 -12.68
C PHE A 59 -15.23 33.99 -13.98
N THR A 60 -14.81 32.71 -13.92
CA THR A 60 -14.35 31.93 -15.08
C THR A 60 -15.42 31.02 -15.67
N PHE A 61 -16.69 31.22 -15.28
CA PHE A 61 -17.83 30.48 -15.78
C PHE A 61 -18.45 31.15 -17.01
N GLU A 62 -18.45 30.43 -18.14
CA GLU A 62 -19.20 30.78 -19.35
C GLU A 62 -20.21 29.66 -19.63
N LYS A 63 -21.50 30.02 -19.82
CA LYS A 63 -22.58 29.05 -20.09
C LYS A 63 -22.66 27.89 -19.09
N GLY A 64 -22.37 28.14 -17.81
CA GLY A 64 -22.46 27.14 -16.74
C GLY A 64 -21.31 26.12 -16.68
N LYS A 65 -20.20 26.34 -17.39
CA LYS A 65 -18.99 25.48 -17.33
C LYS A 65 -17.75 26.33 -17.00
N SER A 66 -16.86 25.80 -16.14
CA SER A 66 -15.58 26.44 -15.80
C SER A 66 -14.58 26.34 -16.95
N ARG A 67 -13.92 27.45 -17.30
CA ARG A 67 -12.96 27.57 -18.42
C ARG A 67 -11.65 26.77 -18.28
N SER A 68 -11.45 26.00 -17.21
CA SER A 68 -10.19 25.23 -16.99
C SER A 68 -9.92 24.11 -18.01
N PHE A 69 -10.78 23.87 -19.00
CA PHE A 69 -10.69 22.72 -19.91
C PHE A 69 -10.31 23.04 -21.37
N VAL A 70 -9.91 24.28 -21.71
CA VAL A 70 -9.59 24.65 -23.10
C VAL A 70 -8.23 25.35 -23.21
N ILE A 71 -7.15 24.71 -22.74
CA ILE A 71 -5.79 24.95 -23.24
C ILE A 71 -5.08 23.60 -23.41
N ARG A 72 -5.57 22.77 -24.34
CA ARG A 72 -4.83 21.62 -24.89
C ARG A 72 -4.79 21.62 -26.43
N GLY A 73 -5.04 22.77 -27.06
CA GLY A 73 -5.18 22.89 -28.52
C GLY A 73 -4.02 23.53 -29.28
N PHE A 74 -2.98 24.08 -28.64
CA PHE A 74 -1.97 24.90 -29.36
C PHE A 74 -0.51 24.64 -28.94
N ALA A 75 -0.14 23.37 -28.74
CA ALA A 75 1.26 22.96 -28.57
C ALA A 75 1.65 21.78 -29.48
N CYS A 76 1.05 21.69 -30.68
CA CYS A 76 1.26 20.57 -31.61
C CYS A 76 2.15 20.90 -32.82
N LEU A 77 3.05 21.89 -32.75
CA LEU A 77 3.88 22.25 -33.92
C LEU A 77 5.34 22.64 -33.68
N ILE A 78 5.93 22.41 -32.49
CA ILE A 78 7.38 22.62 -32.27
C ILE A 78 8.02 21.45 -31.52
N PHE A 79 7.86 20.22 -32.03
CA PHE A 79 8.67 19.05 -31.61
C PHE A 79 9.01 18.10 -32.77
N LEU A 80 9.12 18.64 -34.00
CA LEU A 80 9.87 17.96 -35.05
C LEU A 80 11.36 18.34 -34.87
N PHE A 81 12.22 17.34 -34.78
CA PHE A 81 13.66 17.37 -34.47
C PHE A 81 14.07 17.18 -32.99
N ARG A 82 13.90 15.96 -32.49
CA ARG A 82 14.92 15.32 -31.63
C ARG A 82 15.33 13.98 -32.25
N PRO A 83 16.60 13.77 -32.62
CA PRO A 83 17.09 12.47 -33.03
C PRO A 83 17.31 11.60 -31.79
N GLY A 84 16.66 10.44 -31.73
CA GLY A 84 16.85 9.47 -30.65
C GLY A 84 15.56 8.83 -30.11
N LEU A 85 14.62 8.46 -30.98
CA LEU A 85 13.56 7.56 -30.58
C LEU A 85 14.13 6.13 -30.53
N LYS A 86 14.67 5.73 -29.37
CA LYS A 86 14.83 4.30 -29.09
C LYS A 86 13.42 3.71 -29.06
N LEU A 87 13.10 2.80 -29.99
CA LEU A 87 11.93 1.96 -29.87
C LEU A 87 11.97 1.31 -28.47
N LYS A 88 11.11 1.76 -27.55
CA LYS A 88 10.75 0.95 -26.40
C LYS A 88 10.07 -0.27 -26.99
N THR A 89 10.78 -1.39 -27.00
CA THR A 89 10.17 -2.71 -27.15
C THR A 89 8.93 -2.73 -26.25
N LYS A 90 7.80 -3.17 -26.80
CA LYS A 90 6.54 -3.29 -26.08
C LYS A 90 6.74 -4.32 -24.97
N VAL A 91 7.24 -3.87 -23.82
CA VAL A 91 7.28 -4.68 -22.60
C VAL A 91 5.83 -5.01 -22.31
N GLU A 92 5.51 -6.29 -22.33
CA GLU A 92 4.17 -6.75 -22.02
C GLU A 92 3.83 -6.29 -20.61
N SER A 93 2.75 -5.51 -20.46
CA SER A 93 2.33 -5.00 -19.17
C SER A 93 2.05 -6.18 -18.22
N PRO A 94 2.48 -6.10 -16.96
CA PRO A 94 2.19 -7.09 -15.94
C PRO A 94 0.70 -7.42 -15.92
N ARG A 95 0.35 -8.71 -16.03
CA ARG A 95 -1.04 -9.16 -16.05
C ARG A 95 -1.44 -9.65 -14.67
N TYR A 96 -2.53 -9.10 -14.16
CA TYR A 96 -3.14 -9.57 -12.92
C TYR A 96 -3.63 -11.01 -13.08
N ASN A 97 -3.40 -11.84 -12.07
CA ASN A 97 -3.86 -13.22 -12.01
C ASN A 97 -4.70 -13.41 -10.75
N HIS A 98 -6.02 -13.56 -10.95
CA HIS A 98 -7.01 -13.75 -9.89
C HIS A 98 -6.69 -14.95 -8.99
N THR A 99 -6.41 -16.11 -9.56
CA THR A 99 -6.12 -17.34 -8.80
C THR A 99 -4.89 -17.15 -7.91
N LEU A 100 -3.83 -16.53 -8.46
CA LEU A 100 -2.65 -16.21 -7.67
C LEU A 100 -2.98 -15.23 -6.54
N ALA A 101 -3.79 -14.20 -6.79
CA ALA A 101 -4.19 -13.27 -5.74
C ALA A 101 -4.98 -13.94 -4.61
N ILE A 102 -5.86 -14.90 -4.93
CA ILE A 102 -6.54 -15.72 -3.91
C ILE A 102 -5.51 -16.52 -3.09
N THR A 103 -4.54 -17.17 -3.73
CA THR A 103 -3.48 -17.89 -2.98
C THR A 103 -2.64 -16.94 -2.12
N MET A 104 -2.27 -15.77 -2.63
CA MET A 104 -1.45 -14.80 -1.89
C MET A 104 -2.19 -14.17 -0.70
N VAL A 105 -3.52 -14.13 -0.71
CA VAL A 105 -4.32 -13.64 0.43
C VAL A 105 -4.29 -14.61 1.60
N GLU A 106 -4.24 -15.91 1.33
CA GLU A 106 -4.13 -16.95 2.36
C GLU A 106 -2.77 -16.87 3.07
N TYR A 107 -1.68 -16.62 2.33
CA TYR A 107 -0.36 -16.36 2.93
C TYR A 107 -0.35 -15.07 3.76
N ALA A 108 -1.01 -14.00 3.29
CA ALA A 108 -1.15 -12.74 4.04
C ALA A 108 -2.00 -12.91 5.31
N SER A 109 -2.89 -13.89 5.33
CA SER A 109 -3.72 -14.27 6.47
C SER A 109 -2.97 -15.18 7.46
N ALA A 110 -2.26 -16.20 6.98
CA ALA A 110 -1.54 -17.17 7.79
C ALA A 110 -0.47 -16.54 8.69
N VAL A 111 0.19 -15.46 8.25
CA VAL A 111 1.21 -14.77 9.03
C VAL A 111 0.65 -14.11 10.32
N TYR A 112 -0.67 -14.03 10.48
CA TYR A 112 -1.31 -13.58 11.73
C TYR A 112 -1.44 -14.67 12.80
N THR A 113 -1.12 -15.93 12.50
CA THR A 113 -1.10 -17.00 13.50
C THR A 113 -0.18 -16.62 14.66
N SER A 114 -0.72 -16.70 15.88
CA SER A 114 -0.02 -16.28 17.10
C SER A 114 0.91 -17.35 17.67
N ASP A 115 0.64 -18.62 17.38
CA ASP A 115 1.54 -19.72 17.73
C ASP A 115 2.65 -19.83 16.68
N SER A 116 3.85 -19.35 17.04
CA SER A 116 5.02 -19.43 16.17
C SER A 116 5.39 -20.87 15.85
N THR A 117 5.01 -21.84 16.68
CA THR A 117 5.22 -23.26 16.43
C THR A 117 4.38 -23.73 15.27
N GLU A 118 3.07 -23.52 15.35
CA GLU A 118 2.14 -23.93 14.29
C GLU A 118 2.46 -23.23 12.96
N LEU A 119 2.83 -21.95 13.01
CA LEU A 119 3.22 -21.21 11.83
C LEU A 119 4.52 -21.75 11.23
N PHE A 120 5.55 -22.00 12.05
CA PHE A 120 6.85 -22.51 11.58
C PHE A 120 6.77 -23.96 11.06
N THR A 121 5.91 -24.79 11.63
CA THR A 121 5.66 -26.17 11.15
C THR A 121 4.60 -26.24 10.06
N TRP A 122 3.97 -25.13 9.71
CA TRP A 122 2.88 -25.04 8.74
C TRP A 122 1.69 -25.95 9.07
N THR A 123 1.29 -25.95 10.34
CA THR A 123 0.17 -26.74 10.88
C THR A 123 -0.94 -25.88 11.47
N CYS A 124 -0.87 -24.56 11.28
CA CYS A 124 -1.87 -23.62 11.75
C CYS A 124 -3.23 -23.83 11.06
N SER A 125 -4.31 -23.34 11.66
CA SER A 125 -5.66 -23.42 11.08
C SER A 125 -5.78 -22.75 9.69
N ARG A 126 -4.91 -21.77 9.41
CA ARG A 126 -4.81 -21.02 8.15
C ARG A 126 -3.78 -21.63 7.16
N CYS A 127 -3.09 -22.70 7.54
CA CYS A 127 -1.96 -23.29 6.81
C CYS A 127 -2.36 -24.51 5.94
N ASP A 128 -3.60 -24.55 5.45
CA ASP A 128 -4.13 -25.65 4.62
C ASP A 128 -4.68 -25.09 3.29
N GLY A 129 -5.40 -25.93 2.54
CA GLY A 129 -6.07 -25.52 1.31
C GLY A 129 -5.07 -25.09 0.23
N LEU A 130 -5.16 -23.81 -0.19
CA LEU A 130 -4.32 -23.24 -1.25
C LEU A 130 -2.86 -23.04 -0.85
N THR A 131 -2.54 -23.08 0.45
CA THR A 131 -1.15 -22.94 0.94
C THR A 131 -0.58 -24.27 1.44
N LYS A 132 -1.31 -25.37 1.22
CA LYS A 132 -0.93 -26.69 1.72
C LYS A 132 0.42 -27.12 1.15
N GLY A 133 1.29 -27.60 2.04
CA GLY A 133 2.61 -28.10 1.66
C GLY A 133 3.68 -27.03 1.56
N PHE A 134 3.36 -25.78 1.91
CA PHE A 134 4.36 -24.72 2.03
C PHE A 134 5.43 -25.08 3.06
N GLU A 135 6.68 -24.80 2.68
CA GLU A 135 7.85 -25.10 3.48
C GLU A 135 8.48 -23.81 4.02
N VAL A 136 8.21 -23.49 5.28
CA VAL A 136 8.86 -22.36 5.97
C VAL A 136 10.37 -22.63 6.09
N ILE A 137 11.17 -21.68 5.59
CA ILE A 137 12.63 -21.65 5.70
C ILE A 137 13.04 -20.76 6.88
N GLU A 138 12.41 -19.59 6.99
CA GLU A 138 12.63 -18.65 8.09
C GLU A 138 11.32 -18.13 8.64
N LEU A 139 11.20 -18.09 9.97
CA LEU A 139 10.21 -17.29 10.68
C LEU A 139 10.96 -16.21 11.47
N ILE A 140 10.64 -14.95 11.20
CA ILE A 140 11.29 -13.77 11.77
C ILE A 140 10.30 -13.05 12.68
N VAL A 141 10.69 -12.81 13.93
CA VAL A 141 9.85 -12.13 14.92
C VAL A 141 10.65 -11.05 15.65
N ASP A 142 10.27 -9.80 15.40
CA ASP A 142 10.79 -8.64 16.13
C ASP A 142 9.80 -8.31 17.26
N VAL A 143 10.18 -8.65 18.49
CA VAL A 143 9.35 -8.50 19.68
C VAL A 143 9.19 -7.04 20.05
N GLN A 144 10.25 -6.24 19.89
CA GLN A 144 10.25 -4.83 20.27
C GLN A 144 9.22 -4.03 19.48
N ASN A 145 9.14 -4.29 18.18
CA ASN A 145 8.27 -3.60 17.24
C ASN A 145 7.01 -4.41 16.91
N CYS A 146 6.85 -5.60 17.51
CA CYS A 146 5.78 -6.55 17.26
C CYS A 146 5.60 -6.88 15.77
N LEU A 147 6.71 -7.08 15.06
CA LEU A 147 6.71 -7.45 13.65
C LEU A 147 6.87 -8.96 13.51
N GLN A 148 6.23 -9.52 12.49
CA GLN A 148 6.31 -10.94 12.17
C GLN A 148 6.31 -11.11 10.66
N ALA A 149 7.23 -11.93 10.17
CA ALA A 149 7.33 -12.29 8.77
C ALA A 149 7.85 -13.70 8.61
N PHE A 150 7.58 -14.33 7.47
CA PHE A 150 8.22 -15.59 7.11
C PHE A 150 8.77 -15.56 5.69
N VAL A 151 9.74 -16.43 5.43
CA VAL A 151 10.21 -16.83 4.11
C VAL A 151 10.01 -18.33 4.00
N GLY A 152 9.41 -18.79 2.90
CA GLY A 152 9.30 -20.21 2.62
C GLY A 152 9.19 -20.51 1.13
N VAL A 153 9.11 -21.79 0.80
CA VAL A 153 9.01 -22.28 -0.57
C VAL A 153 7.64 -22.90 -0.80
N ALA A 154 6.96 -22.44 -1.84
CA ALA A 154 5.73 -23.00 -2.37
C ALA A 154 6.08 -23.82 -3.63
N ASP A 155 6.11 -25.15 -3.49
CA ASP A 155 6.49 -26.07 -4.58
C ASP A 155 5.47 -25.99 -5.75
N ASP A 156 4.19 -25.74 -5.47
CA ASP A 156 3.10 -25.61 -6.44
C ASP A 156 3.17 -24.30 -7.25
N LEU A 157 3.59 -23.20 -6.61
CA LEU A 157 3.87 -21.93 -7.26
C LEU A 157 5.26 -21.88 -7.92
N ASN A 158 6.13 -22.85 -7.60
CA ASN A 158 7.55 -22.84 -7.95
C ASN A 158 8.23 -21.51 -7.56
N ALA A 159 7.93 -21.04 -6.34
CA ALA A 159 8.34 -19.71 -5.88
C ALA A 159 8.73 -19.69 -4.40
N ILE A 160 9.57 -18.73 -4.05
CA ILE A 160 9.81 -18.31 -2.68
C ILE A 160 8.70 -17.33 -2.31
N VAL A 161 7.92 -17.64 -1.27
CA VAL A 161 6.86 -16.77 -0.76
C VAL A 161 7.32 -16.10 0.53
N ILE A 162 7.09 -14.79 0.59
CA ILE A 162 7.39 -13.95 1.74
C ILE A 162 6.10 -13.26 2.17
N ALA A 163 5.74 -13.37 3.45
CA ALA A 163 4.58 -12.68 4.00
C ALA A 163 4.94 -11.84 5.22
N PHE A 164 4.32 -10.67 5.34
CA PHE A 164 4.47 -9.75 6.47
C PHE A 164 3.15 -9.55 7.19
N ARG A 165 3.16 -9.67 8.51
CA ARG A 165 2.01 -9.36 9.36
C ARG A 165 1.78 -7.87 9.44
N GLY A 166 0.51 -7.45 9.36
CA GLY A 166 0.11 -6.08 9.67
C GLY A 166 -0.08 -5.85 11.18
N THR A 167 -0.75 -4.75 11.50
CA THR A 167 -1.08 -4.39 12.89
C THR A 167 -2.14 -5.34 13.44
N GLN A 168 -2.06 -5.65 14.74
CA GLN A 168 -3.10 -6.43 15.44
C GLN A 168 -4.43 -5.65 15.46
N GLU A 169 -5.55 -6.36 15.35
CA GLU A 169 -6.90 -5.76 15.26
C GLU A 169 -7.19 -4.78 16.41
N THR A 170 -6.85 -5.13 17.65
CA THR A 170 -7.10 -4.29 18.83
C THR A 170 -6.31 -2.98 18.85
N SER A 171 -5.31 -2.85 17.96
CA SER A 171 -4.43 -1.68 17.86
C SER A 171 -4.58 -0.94 16.53
N ILE A 172 -5.44 -1.43 15.63
CA ILE A 172 -5.52 -0.90 14.27
C ILE A 172 -6.07 0.53 14.26
N GLN A 173 -7.02 0.87 15.14
CA GLN A 173 -7.54 2.23 15.27
C GLN A 173 -6.45 3.21 15.71
N ASN A 174 -5.69 2.88 16.75
CA ASN A 174 -4.58 3.71 17.22
C ASN A 174 -3.53 3.90 16.12
N TRP A 175 -3.24 2.84 15.37
CA TRP A 175 -2.29 2.88 14.28
C TRP A 175 -2.79 3.72 13.10
N ILE A 176 -4.07 3.64 12.75
CA ILE A 176 -4.73 4.48 11.74
C ILE A 176 -4.70 5.95 12.14
N GLU A 177 -4.98 6.26 13.41
CA GLU A 177 -4.86 7.62 13.93
C GLU A 177 -3.43 8.14 13.78
N ASP A 178 -2.44 7.34 14.18
CA ASP A 178 -1.03 7.71 14.04
C ASP A 178 -0.64 7.94 12.57
N LEU A 179 -1.10 7.09 11.65
CA LEU A 179 -0.84 7.26 10.21
C LEU A 179 -1.46 8.54 9.66
N PHE A 180 -2.63 8.95 10.18
CA PHE A 180 -3.27 10.20 9.78
C PHE A 180 -2.49 11.43 10.25
N TRP A 181 -1.99 11.42 11.49
CA TRP A 181 -1.40 12.59 12.15
C TRP A 181 0.13 12.70 12.03
N LYS A 182 0.86 11.58 11.86
CA LYS A 182 2.32 11.52 11.89
C LYS A 182 2.92 11.23 10.51
N GLN A 183 2.75 12.15 9.57
CA GLN A 183 3.45 12.10 8.28
C GLN A 183 4.90 12.57 8.47
N LEU A 184 5.80 11.63 8.73
CA LEU A 184 7.24 11.87 8.77
C LEU A 184 7.85 11.33 7.47
N ASP A 185 8.25 12.25 6.60
CA ASP A 185 8.86 11.91 5.32
C ASP A 185 10.36 11.67 5.49
N PHE A 186 10.83 10.52 5.05
CA PHE A 186 12.25 10.17 4.93
C PHE A 186 12.67 10.19 3.46
N ASP A 187 13.84 10.74 3.15
CA ASP A 187 14.37 10.72 1.78
C ASP A 187 14.82 9.29 1.44
N TYR A 188 14.19 8.69 0.42
CA TYR A 188 14.54 7.33 0.02
C TYR A 188 15.91 7.34 -0.67
N PRO A 189 16.86 6.47 -0.26
CA PRO A 189 18.18 6.40 -0.88
C PRO A 189 18.07 6.19 -2.40
N ASP A 190 18.92 6.86 -3.16
CA ASP A 190 19.02 6.72 -4.63
C ASP A 190 17.75 7.07 -5.42
N CYS A 191 16.74 7.70 -4.80
CA CYS A 191 15.54 8.21 -5.45
C CYS A 191 15.47 9.74 -5.32
N SER A 192 15.86 10.47 -6.37
CA SER A 192 15.88 11.94 -6.34
C SER A 192 14.48 12.52 -6.08
N GLY A 193 14.32 13.19 -4.95
CA GLY A 193 13.03 13.74 -4.51
C GLY A 193 12.02 12.68 -4.03
N GLY A 194 12.41 11.41 -4.00
CA GLY A 194 11.61 10.31 -3.46
C GLY A 194 11.53 10.40 -1.94
N LYS A 195 10.31 10.48 -1.42
CA LYS A 195 10.06 10.50 0.02
C LYS A 195 9.17 9.33 0.40
N VAL A 196 9.44 8.74 1.54
CA VAL A 196 8.71 7.59 2.08
C VAL A 196 8.28 7.81 3.52
N HIS A 197 7.23 7.12 3.93
CA HIS A 197 6.76 7.16 5.30
C HIS A 197 7.78 6.51 6.24
N HIS A 198 8.37 7.30 7.13
CA HIS A 198 9.44 6.90 8.03
C HIS A 198 9.10 5.66 8.86
N GLY A 199 7.85 5.55 9.35
CA GLY A 199 7.43 4.41 10.16
C GLY A 199 7.48 3.08 9.38
N PHE A 200 7.00 3.06 8.14
CA PHE A 200 7.01 1.85 7.32
C PHE A 200 8.42 1.48 6.88
N PHE A 201 9.18 2.49 6.44
CA PHE A 201 10.56 2.29 6.01
C PHE A 201 11.40 1.73 7.14
N ASN A 202 11.30 2.28 8.36
CA ASN A 202 12.06 1.77 9.51
C ASN A 202 11.61 0.38 9.94
N ALA A 203 10.30 0.10 9.94
CA ALA A 203 9.78 -1.22 10.31
C ALA A 203 10.38 -2.33 9.44
N TYR A 204 10.57 -2.07 8.15
CA TYR A 204 11.28 -2.98 7.25
C TYR A 204 12.80 -2.88 7.40
N ASN A 205 13.40 -1.70 7.17
CA ASN A 205 14.83 -1.54 6.91
C ASN A 205 15.71 -1.56 8.17
N ASN A 206 15.20 -1.10 9.31
CA ASN A 206 15.99 -0.85 10.53
C ASN A 206 15.69 -1.85 11.65
N THR A 207 15.11 -3.00 11.31
CA THR A 207 14.80 -4.09 12.23
C THR A 207 15.47 -5.38 11.76
N ILE A 208 15.40 -6.44 12.57
CA ILE A 208 15.91 -7.76 12.18
C ILE A 208 15.16 -8.37 10.98
N VAL A 209 14.00 -7.80 10.62
CA VAL A 209 13.15 -8.27 9.53
C VAL A 209 13.90 -8.26 8.21
N ARG A 210 14.51 -7.13 7.82
CA ARG A 210 15.22 -7.05 6.53
C ARG A 210 16.34 -8.08 6.43
N SER A 211 17.21 -8.18 7.44
CA SER A 211 18.31 -9.14 7.40
C SER A 211 17.83 -10.59 7.39
N GLY A 212 16.83 -10.94 8.22
CA GLY A 212 16.26 -12.30 8.23
C GLY A 212 15.59 -12.67 6.91
N ILE A 213 14.91 -11.73 6.25
CA ILE A 213 14.35 -11.97 4.91
C ILE A 213 15.44 -12.22 3.87
N LEU A 214 16.47 -11.37 3.81
CA LEU A 214 17.55 -11.50 2.83
C LEU A 214 18.31 -12.82 3.01
N ASP A 215 18.60 -13.18 4.26
CA ASP A 215 19.20 -14.46 4.62
C ASP A 215 18.30 -15.63 4.20
N GLY A 216 16.98 -15.52 4.39
CA GLY A 216 16.03 -16.59 4.10
C GLY A 216 15.86 -16.84 2.61
N VAL A 217 15.79 -15.76 1.82
CA VAL A 217 15.76 -15.84 0.36
C VAL A 217 17.06 -16.45 -0.16
N SER A 218 18.21 -16.00 0.36
CA SER A 218 19.52 -16.55 -0.01
C SER A 218 19.61 -18.06 0.29
N ARG A 219 19.17 -18.48 1.48
CA ARG A 219 19.09 -19.90 1.88
C ARG A 219 18.15 -20.69 0.97
N ALA A 220 16.95 -20.20 0.71
CA ALA A 220 15.99 -20.86 -0.16
C ALA A 220 16.55 -21.04 -1.58
N LYS A 221 17.15 -19.99 -2.16
CA LYS A 221 17.77 -20.08 -3.49
C LYS A 221 18.93 -21.07 -3.53
N ALA A 222 19.75 -21.13 -2.48
CA ALA A 222 20.85 -22.09 -2.40
C ALA A 222 20.37 -23.56 -2.40
N ILE A 223 19.20 -23.84 -1.82
CA ILE A 223 18.69 -25.20 -1.64
C ILE A 223 17.84 -25.64 -2.84
N TYR A 224 16.93 -24.78 -3.30
CA TYR A 224 15.91 -25.09 -4.32
C TYR A 224 16.26 -24.55 -5.71
N GLY A 225 17.29 -23.72 -5.84
CA GLY A 225 17.68 -23.09 -7.11
C GLY A 225 17.08 -21.69 -7.27
N ASP A 226 17.24 -21.12 -8.46
CA ASP A 226 16.84 -19.75 -8.75
C ASP A 226 15.32 -19.63 -8.98
N LEU A 227 14.54 -19.76 -7.91
CA LEU A 227 13.08 -19.61 -7.90
C LEU A 227 12.66 -18.14 -8.00
N ASP A 228 11.49 -17.89 -8.57
CA ASP A 228 10.83 -16.59 -8.50
C ASP A 228 10.45 -16.24 -7.05
N ILE A 229 10.29 -14.95 -6.78
CA ILE A 229 10.00 -14.41 -5.45
C ILE A 229 8.63 -13.74 -5.48
N MET A 230 7.76 -14.16 -4.58
CA MET A 230 6.43 -13.58 -4.39
C MET A 230 6.33 -12.99 -2.98
N VAL A 231 6.03 -11.70 -2.90
CA VAL A 231 5.94 -10.96 -1.63
C VAL A 231 4.51 -10.54 -1.39
N THR A 232 4.01 -10.77 -0.18
CA THR A 232 2.66 -10.40 0.23
C THR A 232 2.60 -9.81 1.63
N GLY A 233 1.50 -9.13 1.91
CA GLY A 233 1.24 -8.57 3.21
C GLY A 233 -0.08 -7.82 3.22
N HIS A 234 -0.70 -7.81 4.39
CA HIS A 234 -1.94 -7.11 4.66
C HIS A 234 -1.68 -5.86 5.52
N SER A 235 -2.42 -4.76 5.30
CA SER A 235 -2.34 -3.55 6.11
C SER A 235 -0.91 -2.97 6.15
N MET A 236 -0.39 -2.65 7.34
CA MET A 236 1.04 -2.30 7.56
C MET A 236 2.01 -3.34 6.96
N GLY A 237 1.65 -4.63 6.98
CA GLY A 237 2.44 -5.70 6.37
C GLY A 237 2.51 -5.55 4.85
N GLY A 238 1.47 -5.01 4.21
CA GLY A 238 1.51 -4.65 2.78
C GLY A 238 2.52 -3.56 2.49
N ALA A 239 2.67 -2.57 3.38
CA ALA A 239 3.69 -1.53 3.23
C ALA A 239 5.11 -2.11 3.33
N MET A 240 5.34 -3.01 4.29
CA MET A 240 6.61 -3.73 4.42
C MET A 240 6.88 -4.64 3.22
N ALA A 241 5.86 -5.34 2.71
CA ALA A 241 5.94 -6.18 1.52
C ALA A 241 6.37 -5.38 0.29
N ALA A 242 5.86 -4.15 0.12
CA ALA A 242 6.28 -3.27 -0.95
C ALA A 242 7.79 -2.92 -0.86
N PHE A 243 8.26 -2.45 0.30
CA PHE A 243 9.70 -2.17 0.49
C PHE A 243 10.57 -3.40 0.29
N CYS A 244 10.12 -4.56 0.78
CA CYS A 244 10.79 -5.83 0.57
C CYS A 244 10.88 -6.21 -0.91
N GLY A 245 9.78 -6.06 -1.67
CA GLY A 245 9.78 -6.32 -3.11
C GLY A 245 10.74 -5.40 -3.86
N LEU A 246 10.85 -4.13 -3.45
CA LEU A 246 11.80 -3.18 -4.01
C LEU A 246 13.25 -3.58 -3.73
N ASP A 247 13.60 -3.92 -2.49
CA ASP A 247 14.95 -4.38 -2.12
C ASP A 247 15.34 -5.66 -2.88
N LEU A 248 14.44 -6.64 -2.94
CA LEU A 248 14.68 -7.89 -3.65
C LEU A 248 14.76 -7.71 -5.16
N ALA A 249 13.99 -6.81 -5.76
CA ALA A 249 14.07 -6.51 -7.19
C ALA A 249 15.40 -5.83 -7.56
N LEU A 250 15.95 -5.00 -6.68
CA LEU A 250 17.26 -4.39 -6.86
C LEU A 250 18.40 -5.43 -6.75
N ILE A 251 18.24 -6.44 -5.90
CA ILE A 251 19.25 -7.49 -5.66
C ILE A 251 19.19 -8.60 -6.72
N TYR A 252 18.00 -9.14 -6.99
CA TYR A 252 17.78 -10.34 -7.82
C TYR A 252 17.23 -10.03 -9.22
N GLY A 253 16.80 -8.80 -9.48
CA GLY A 253 16.26 -8.35 -10.75
C GLY A 253 14.73 -8.31 -10.78
N SER A 254 14.18 -7.26 -11.41
CA SER A 254 12.76 -6.93 -11.44
C SER A 254 11.83 -8.03 -11.97
N LYS A 255 12.31 -8.89 -12.88
CA LYS A 255 11.47 -9.94 -13.49
C LYS A 255 11.18 -11.09 -12.55
N ASN A 256 12.03 -11.28 -11.55
CA ASN A 256 11.98 -12.40 -10.62
C ASN A 256 11.15 -12.08 -9.37
N VAL A 257 10.60 -10.86 -9.27
CA VAL A 257 9.87 -10.41 -8.07
C VAL A 257 8.46 -9.98 -8.46
N GLN A 258 7.48 -10.53 -7.76
CA GLN A 258 6.09 -10.12 -7.81
C GLN A 258 5.60 -9.72 -6.41
N VAL A 259 4.87 -8.61 -6.32
CA VAL A 259 4.30 -8.12 -5.07
C VAL A 259 2.78 -8.10 -5.18
N THR A 260 2.10 -8.74 -4.23
CA THR A 260 0.63 -8.66 -4.12
C THR A 260 0.27 -8.27 -2.69
N THR A 261 -0.37 -7.11 -2.51
CA THR A 261 -0.70 -6.60 -1.17
C THR A 261 -2.20 -6.43 -0.99
N PHE A 262 -2.65 -6.44 0.26
CA PHE A 262 -4.06 -6.33 0.65
C PHE A 262 -4.24 -5.17 1.62
N GLY A 263 -5.11 -4.21 1.30
CA GLY A 263 -5.36 -3.07 2.19
C GLY A 263 -4.12 -2.21 2.45
N MET A 264 -3.20 -2.14 1.49
CA MET A 264 -1.94 -1.45 1.67
C MET A 264 -2.14 0.07 1.75
N PRO A 265 -1.59 0.77 2.78
CA PRO A 265 -1.58 2.22 2.84
C PRO A 265 -0.62 2.81 1.79
N ARG A 266 -0.72 4.10 1.51
CA ARG A 266 0.30 4.80 0.71
C ARG A 266 1.62 4.87 1.48
N ILE A 267 2.74 4.64 0.80
CA ILE A 267 4.04 4.52 1.47
C ILE A 267 5.06 5.59 1.08
N GLY A 268 4.81 6.37 0.01
CA GLY A 268 5.70 7.45 -0.39
C GLY A 268 5.01 8.49 -1.27
N ASN A 269 5.78 9.48 -1.70
CA ASN A 269 5.29 10.55 -2.58
C ASN A 269 5.29 10.10 -4.06
N ALA A 270 4.84 10.99 -4.97
CA ALA A 270 4.75 10.70 -6.40
C ALA A 270 6.09 10.29 -7.05
N ALA A 271 7.21 10.88 -6.61
CA ALA A 271 8.54 10.55 -7.10
C ALA A 271 8.93 9.11 -6.72
N PHE A 272 8.69 8.74 -5.46
CA PHE A 272 8.91 7.37 -5.00
C PHE A 272 7.97 6.38 -5.69
N ALA A 273 6.69 6.69 -5.84
CA ALA A 273 5.73 5.81 -6.52
C ALA A 273 6.14 5.55 -7.99
N SER A 274 6.65 6.56 -8.69
CA SER A 274 7.17 6.42 -10.05
C SER A 274 8.40 5.53 -10.09
N TYR A 275 9.38 5.79 -9.21
CA TYR A 275 10.59 4.98 -9.08
C TYR A 275 10.26 3.50 -8.76
N TYR A 276 9.35 3.27 -7.81
CA TYR A 276 8.89 1.94 -7.45
C TYR A 276 8.32 1.18 -8.65
N SER A 277 7.44 1.83 -9.43
CA SER A 277 6.78 1.21 -10.58
C SER A 277 7.75 0.83 -11.70
N GLU A 278 8.87 1.53 -11.80
CA GLU A 278 9.94 1.20 -12.75
C GLU A 278 10.73 -0.03 -12.30
N VAL A 279 11.02 -0.15 -10.99
CA VAL A 279 11.85 -1.23 -10.45
C VAL A 279 11.06 -2.50 -10.17
N VAL A 280 9.79 -2.39 -9.74
CA VAL A 280 8.91 -3.52 -9.38
C VAL A 280 7.59 -3.45 -10.15
N PRO A 281 7.62 -3.57 -11.49
CA PRO A 281 6.41 -3.41 -12.31
C PRO A 281 5.35 -4.48 -12.00
N ASN A 282 5.75 -5.69 -11.59
CA ASN A 282 4.85 -6.80 -11.25
C ASN A 282 4.24 -6.61 -9.84
N THR A 283 3.56 -5.49 -9.62
CA THR A 283 2.94 -5.16 -8.34
C THR A 283 1.43 -4.96 -8.48
N PHE A 284 0.67 -5.67 -7.64
CA PHE A 284 -0.79 -5.59 -7.58
C PHE A 284 -1.23 -5.26 -6.16
N ARG A 285 -1.99 -4.17 -6.00
CA ARG A 285 -2.54 -3.74 -4.73
C ARG A 285 -4.03 -4.04 -4.71
N VAL A 286 -4.45 -4.99 -3.90
CA VAL A 286 -5.85 -5.35 -3.73
C VAL A 286 -6.47 -4.46 -2.66
N THR A 287 -7.54 -3.76 -3.00
CA THR A 287 -8.34 -2.90 -2.11
C THR A 287 -9.75 -3.47 -2.00
N HIS A 288 -10.43 -3.27 -0.88
CA HIS A 288 -11.77 -3.84 -0.65
C HIS A 288 -12.76 -2.77 -0.21
N GLU A 289 -13.84 -2.63 -0.97
CA GLU A 289 -14.99 -1.78 -0.67
C GLU A 289 -14.59 -0.38 -0.23
N HIS A 290 -14.98 0.01 0.99
CA HIS A 290 -14.71 1.30 1.62
C HIS A 290 -13.58 1.18 2.65
N ASP A 291 -12.63 0.26 2.46
CA ASP A 291 -11.45 0.14 3.33
C ASP A 291 -10.75 1.49 3.50
N LEU A 292 -10.64 1.93 4.74
CA LEU A 292 -10.02 3.19 5.12
C LEU A 292 -8.49 3.21 4.89
N VAL A 293 -7.78 2.09 5.01
CA VAL A 293 -6.31 2.07 5.07
C VAL A 293 -5.65 2.44 3.75
N PRO A 294 -6.09 1.96 2.57
CA PRO A 294 -5.58 2.42 1.27
C PRO A 294 -5.77 3.91 1.02
N HIS A 295 -6.63 4.57 1.79
CA HIS A 295 -6.87 6.01 1.70
C HIS A 295 -5.93 6.83 2.59
N LEU A 296 -5.00 6.18 3.29
CA LEU A 296 -4.05 6.81 4.21
C LEU A 296 -2.59 6.54 3.82
N PRO A 297 -1.65 7.47 4.10
CA PRO A 297 -1.90 8.87 4.50
C PRO A 297 -2.78 9.63 3.49
N PRO A 298 -3.49 10.70 3.91
CA PRO A 298 -4.51 11.34 3.09
C PRO A 298 -4.01 11.89 1.76
N TYR A 299 -4.87 11.81 0.74
CA TYR A 299 -4.63 12.44 -0.54
C TYR A 299 -5.09 13.91 -0.53
N TYR A 300 -4.18 14.87 -0.75
CA TYR A 300 -4.51 16.29 -0.77
C TYR A 300 -4.58 16.84 -2.18
N GLN A 301 -5.78 16.83 -2.79
CA GLN A 301 -6.00 17.30 -4.17
C GLN A 301 -5.46 18.72 -4.45
N TYR A 302 -5.54 19.62 -3.46
CA TYR A 302 -5.07 21.01 -3.58
C TYR A 302 -3.61 21.21 -3.15
N PHE A 303 -2.96 20.18 -2.61
CA PHE A 303 -1.56 20.21 -2.15
C PHE A 303 -0.82 18.93 -2.59
N PRO A 304 -0.66 18.71 -3.91
CA PRO A 304 -0.05 17.49 -4.45
C PRO A 304 1.38 17.26 -3.95
N GLN A 305 2.13 18.32 -3.64
CA GLN A 305 3.48 18.23 -3.08
C GLN A 305 3.54 17.67 -1.65
N LYS A 306 2.40 17.63 -0.95
CA LYS A 306 2.25 16.99 0.38
C LYS A 306 1.53 15.65 0.31
N THR A 307 1.24 15.19 -0.90
CA THR A 307 0.41 14.01 -1.10
C THR A 307 1.30 12.78 -1.22
N TYR A 308 0.96 11.78 -0.43
CA TYR A 308 1.41 10.43 -0.67
C TYR A 308 0.70 9.87 -1.89
N HIS A 309 1.38 9.04 -2.66
CA HIS A 309 0.85 8.40 -3.86
C HIS A 309 1.07 6.91 -3.79
N HIS A 310 0.07 6.18 -4.22
CA HIS A 310 0.20 4.80 -4.61
C HIS A 310 0.91 4.65 -5.95
N PHE A 311 1.60 3.53 -6.12
CA PHE A 311 2.02 3.00 -7.41
C PHE A 311 0.92 2.10 -8.02
N PRO A 312 0.83 1.97 -9.35
CA PRO A 312 0.02 0.94 -10.00
C PRO A 312 0.49 -0.48 -9.65
N ARG A 313 -0.35 -1.51 -9.79
CA ARG A 313 -1.74 -1.52 -10.28
C ARG A 313 -2.72 -1.81 -9.14
N GLU A 314 -3.80 -1.03 -9.02
CA GLU A 314 -4.88 -1.35 -8.08
C GLU A 314 -5.85 -2.38 -8.66
N VAL A 315 -6.31 -3.30 -7.81
CA VAL A 315 -7.42 -4.22 -8.05
C VAL A 315 -8.45 -4.02 -6.95
N TRP A 316 -9.56 -3.38 -7.28
CA TRP A 316 -10.60 -3.03 -6.32
C TRP A 316 -11.69 -4.10 -6.27
N LEU A 317 -11.86 -4.71 -5.10
CA LEU A 317 -12.93 -5.63 -4.78
C LEU A 317 -14.13 -4.82 -4.28
N TYR A 318 -15.27 -4.90 -4.97
CA TYR A 318 -16.47 -4.18 -4.56
C TYR A 318 -17.71 -5.00 -4.88
N ASN A 319 -18.79 -4.74 -4.16
CA ASN A 319 -20.03 -5.47 -4.31
C ASN A 319 -20.97 -4.74 -5.27
N ILE A 320 -21.55 -5.52 -6.18
CA ILE A 320 -22.65 -5.08 -7.03
C ILE A 320 -23.93 -5.74 -6.53
N GLY A 321 -24.96 -4.93 -6.28
CA GLY A 321 -26.30 -5.39 -5.96
C GLY A 321 -27.16 -5.59 -7.22
N LEU A 322 -27.73 -6.78 -7.37
CA LEU A 322 -28.77 -7.11 -8.36
C LEU A 322 -30.03 -7.60 -7.62
N GLY A 323 -30.88 -6.66 -7.21
CA GLY A 323 -32.06 -6.96 -6.39
C GLY A 323 -31.64 -7.39 -4.98
N PHE A 324 -31.96 -8.64 -4.58
CA PHE A 324 -31.58 -9.22 -3.29
C PHE A 324 -30.20 -9.89 -3.30
N LEU A 325 -29.53 -9.96 -4.45
CA LEU A 325 -28.26 -10.66 -4.61
C LEU A 325 -27.11 -9.65 -4.57
N ILE A 326 -26.12 -9.92 -3.72
CA ILE A 326 -24.88 -9.14 -3.59
C ILE A 326 -23.75 -10.01 -4.12
N TYR A 327 -23.03 -9.52 -5.13
CA TYR A 327 -21.89 -10.22 -5.72
C TYR A 327 -20.64 -9.36 -5.61
N GLN A 328 -19.56 -9.94 -5.06
CA GLN A 328 -18.25 -9.31 -5.08
C GLN A 328 -17.65 -9.44 -6.48
N VAL A 329 -17.12 -8.34 -7.00
CA VAL A 329 -16.47 -8.25 -8.30
C VAL A 329 -15.11 -7.57 -8.19
N GLU A 330 -14.23 -7.86 -9.13
CA GLU A 330 -12.90 -7.26 -9.22
C GLU A 330 -12.87 -6.22 -10.34
N LYS A 331 -12.39 -5.01 -10.03
CA LYS A 331 -12.05 -4.01 -11.04
C LYS A 331 -10.56 -3.77 -11.05
N ILE A 332 -9.93 -4.08 -12.19
CA ILE A 332 -8.54 -3.71 -12.46
C ILE A 332 -8.52 -2.22 -12.86
N CYS A 333 -7.90 -1.40 -12.03
CA CYS A 333 -7.85 0.07 -12.17
C CYS A 333 -6.84 0.49 -13.23
N ASP A 334 -6.67 1.77 -13.52
CA ASP A 334 -5.67 2.26 -14.49
C ASP A 334 -4.21 2.20 -13.97
N ASP A 335 -3.27 2.68 -14.80
CA ASP A 335 -1.83 2.72 -14.49
C ASP A 335 -1.39 3.96 -13.67
N SER A 336 -2.32 4.79 -13.21
CA SER A 336 -1.97 6.00 -12.45
C SER A 336 -1.56 5.73 -11.01
N GLY A 337 -1.96 4.58 -10.47
CA GLY A 337 -1.87 4.24 -9.04
C GLY A 337 -2.96 4.89 -8.18
N GLU A 338 -3.64 5.93 -8.68
CA GLU A 338 -4.67 6.70 -7.97
C GLU A 338 -5.90 6.89 -8.88
N ASP A 339 -6.42 5.82 -9.46
CA ASP A 339 -7.56 5.84 -10.39
C ASP A 339 -8.82 6.40 -9.70
N PRO A 340 -9.39 7.52 -10.16
CA PRO A 340 -10.58 8.12 -9.54
C PRO A 340 -11.84 7.25 -9.65
N ASP A 341 -11.88 6.27 -10.55
CA ASP A 341 -13.02 5.39 -10.76
C ASP A 341 -12.94 4.08 -9.94
N CYS A 342 -11.86 3.85 -9.18
CA CYS A 342 -11.68 2.68 -8.32
C CYS A 342 -11.96 2.99 -6.84
N SER A 343 -11.19 2.48 -5.87
CA SER A 343 -11.49 2.72 -4.45
C SER A 343 -11.47 4.21 -4.11
N ARG A 344 -10.73 5.05 -4.86
CA ARG A 344 -10.79 6.52 -4.71
C ARG A 344 -12.17 7.14 -4.98
N SER A 345 -13.06 6.42 -5.66
CA SER A 345 -14.45 6.85 -5.87
C SER A 345 -15.28 6.80 -4.59
N VAL A 346 -14.83 6.06 -3.57
CA VAL A 346 -15.50 5.91 -2.29
C VAL A 346 -14.79 6.68 -1.16
N SER A 347 -15.49 6.84 -0.03
CA SER A 347 -15.02 7.64 1.10
C SER A 347 -13.85 7.03 1.86
N GLY A 348 -13.64 5.71 1.76
CA GLY A 348 -12.63 4.99 2.55
C GLY A 348 -12.86 5.19 4.05
N ASN A 349 -13.93 4.63 4.61
CA ASN A 349 -14.38 4.89 5.98
C ASN A 349 -14.79 3.63 6.77
N SER A 350 -14.46 2.45 6.25
CA SER A 350 -14.76 1.17 6.87
C SER A 350 -13.48 0.48 7.35
N ILE A 351 -13.40 0.22 8.65
CA ILE A 351 -12.39 -0.70 9.20
C ILE A 351 -12.83 -2.15 9.00
N SER A 352 -14.13 -2.42 8.95
CA SER A 352 -14.64 -3.78 8.71
C SER A 352 -14.18 -4.30 7.35
N ASP A 353 -14.21 -3.45 6.31
CA ASP A 353 -13.81 -3.82 4.96
C ASP A 353 -12.30 -4.09 4.87
N HIS A 354 -11.53 -3.49 5.79
CA HIS A 354 -10.10 -3.74 5.93
C HIS A 354 -9.79 -5.14 6.50
N LEU A 355 -10.71 -5.79 7.19
CA LEU A 355 -10.44 -7.06 7.88
C LEU A 355 -10.81 -8.29 7.04
N THR A 356 -11.20 -8.12 5.78
CA THR A 356 -11.58 -9.25 4.94
C THR A 356 -11.22 -8.99 3.48
N TYR A 357 -10.59 -9.97 2.84
CA TYR A 357 -10.19 -9.92 1.43
C TYR A 357 -10.47 -11.26 0.78
N PHE A 358 -11.22 -11.30 -0.32
CA PHE A 358 -11.67 -12.56 -0.96
C PHE A 358 -12.42 -13.51 -0.02
N GLY A 359 -13.07 -12.99 1.02
CA GLY A 359 -13.70 -13.79 2.07
C GLY A 359 -12.74 -14.38 3.10
N VAL A 360 -11.43 -14.10 3.00
CA VAL A 360 -10.43 -14.49 3.99
C VAL A 360 -10.32 -13.40 5.05
N GLU A 361 -10.51 -13.79 6.31
CA GLU A 361 -10.40 -12.90 7.46
C GLU A 361 -8.94 -12.54 7.77
N MET A 362 -8.68 -11.26 8.04
CA MET A 362 -7.37 -10.71 8.37
C MET A 362 -7.31 -10.31 9.83
N GLY A 363 -6.21 -10.67 10.50
CA GLY A 363 -5.99 -10.33 11.89
C GLY A 363 -5.68 -11.54 12.77
N CYS A 364 -5.31 -11.27 14.02
CA CYS A 364 -4.86 -12.30 14.96
C CYS A 364 -6.04 -13.12 15.50
N ASP A 365 -5.87 -14.43 15.64
CA ASP A 365 -6.87 -15.34 16.22
C ASP A 365 -7.16 -15.08 17.72
N THR A 366 -6.43 -14.18 18.37
CA THR A 366 -6.56 -13.90 19.80
C THR A 366 -6.86 -12.43 20.08
N THR A 367 -7.78 -12.17 21.01
CA THR A 367 -8.21 -10.82 21.44
C THR A 367 -7.20 -10.10 22.35
N SER A 368 -5.97 -10.61 22.45
CA SER A 368 -4.96 -10.03 23.35
C SER A 368 -4.35 -8.78 22.72
N SER A 369 -4.44 -7.65 23.42
CA SER A 369 -3.82 -6.38 23.02
C SER A 369 -2.29 -6.34 23.18
N LYS A 370 -1.67 -7.43 23.62
CA LYS A 370 -0.21 -7.54 23.78
C LYS A 370 0.34 -8.49 22.75
N CYS A 371 1.49 -8.13 22.16
CA CYS A 371 2.27 -9.03 21.32
C CYS A 371 2.64 -10.28 22.13
N LYS A 372 1.82 -11.33 22.03
CA LYS A 372 2.02 -12.57 22.78
C LYS A 372 2.50 -13.61 21.79
N ILE A 373 3.79 -13.92 21.89
CA ILE A 373 4.41 -14.98 21.11
C ILE A 373 4.33 -16.25 21.95
N VAL A 374 3.72 -17.28 21.37
CA VAL A 374 3.72 -18.62 21.94
C VAL A 374 4.68 -19.46 21.11
N MET A 375 5.69 -20.02 21.76
CA MET A 375 6.68 -20.89 21.12
C MET A 375 6.90 -22.13 21.99
N ALA A 376 6.81 -23.31 21.38
CA ALA A 376 7.13 -24.56 22.06
C ALA A 376 8.64 -24.65 22.37
N PRO A 377 9.05 -25.21 23.53
CA PRO A 377 10.46 -25.36 23.88
C PRO A 377 11.28 -26.16 22.86
N SER A 378 10.63 -27.05 22.10
CA SER A 378 11.26 -27.85 21.04
C SER A 378 11.87 -27.00 19.91
N LEU A 379 11.38 -25.77 19.71
CA LEU A 379 11.86 -24.87 18.68
C LEU A 379 13.13 -24.09 19.04
N ALA A 380 13.57 -24.14 20.30
CA ALA A 380 14.78 -23.45 20.74
C ALA A 380 16.03 -23.86 19.94
N SER A 381 16.08 -25.10 19.44
CA SER A 381 17.20 -25.60 18.62
C SER A 381 17.26 -25.02 17.19
N TYR A 382 16.15 -24.43 16.72
CA TYR A 382 16.04 -23.80 15.41
C TYR A 382 16.21 -22.27 15.49
N GLY A 383 16.21 -21.73 16.70
CA GLY A 383 16.15 -20.29 16.96
C GLY A 383 17.51 -19.65 17.22
N LYS A 384 17.70 -18.45 16.69
CA LYS A 384 18.65 -17.47 17.21
C LYS A 384 17.86 -16.34 17.84
N GLU A 385 18.20 -15.97 19.07
CA GLU A 385 17.60 -14.85 19.79
C GLU A 385 18.67 -13.78 20.02
N ASP A 386 18.33 -12.51 19.83
CA ASP A 386 19.20 -11.38 20.17
C ASP A 386 19.00 -10.92 21.63
N ASP A 387 19.83 -10.00 22.10
CA ASP A 387 19.77 -9.47 23.48
C ASP A 387 18.45 -8.76 23.81
N TYR A 388 17.61 -8.51 22.79
CA TYR A 388 16.33 -7.81 22.89
C TYR A 388 15.13 -8.75 22.84
N GLY A 389 15.36 -10.05 22.75
CA GLY A 389 14.34 -11.08 22.65
C GLY A 389 13.74 -11.23 21.25
N ASN A 390 14.27 -10.54 20.23
CA ASN A 390 13.90 -10.79 18.85
C ASN A 390 14.50 -12.12 18.42
N PHE A 391 13.78 -12.90 17.62
CA PHE A 391 14.25 -14.20 17.22
C PHE A 391 13.95 -14.54 15.76
N ILE A 392 14.81 -15.40 15.23
CA ILE A 392 14.69 -16.00 13.91
C ILE A 392 14.72 -17.51 14.08
N LEU A 393 13.67 -18.20 13.67
CA LEU A 393 13.65 -19.65 13.55
C LEU A 393 14.03 -20.04 12.12
N SER A 394 15.05 -20.87 11.96
CA SER A 394 15.52 -21.32 10.65
C SER A 394 15.38 -22.82 10.50
N ARG A 395 14.76 -23.26 9.40
CA ARG A 395 14.67 -24.68 9.05
C ARG A 395 15.69 -25.00 7.97
N VAL A 396 16.39 -26.11 8.14
CA VAL A 396 17.15 -26.76 7.06
C VAL A 396 16.23 -27.82 6.44
N PRO A 397 15.75 -27.64 5.20
CA PRO A 397 14.82 -28.56 4.55
C PRO A 397 15.37 -29.96 4.35
N SER A 398 14.48 -30.95 4.32
CA SER A 398 14.82 -32.35 4.09
C SER A 398 15.52 -32.59 2.74
N LYS A 399 15.20 -31.80 1.69
CA LYS A 399 15.85 -31.85 0.36
C LYS A 399 17.35 -31.54 0.41
N SER A 400 17.85 -30.88 1.46
CA SER A 400 19.29 -30.65 1.66
C SER A 400 20.02 -31.92 2.14
N VAL A 401 19.36 -32.80 2.89
CA VAL A 401 19.95 -34.04 3.42
C VAL A 401 20.25 -35.02 2.29
N SER A 402 19.39 -35.06 1.25
CA SER A 402 19.61 -35.85 0.02
C SER A 402 20.73 -35.34 -0.88
N LYS A 403 21.20 -34.09 -0.73
CA LYS A 403 22.36 -33.56 -1.46
C LYS A 403 23.69 -33.80 -0.72
N ILE A 404 23.64 -34.15 0.57
CA ILE A 404 24.83 -34.34 1.43
C ILE A 404 25.26 -35.82 1.51
N ILE A 405 24.38 -36.76 1.20
CA ILE A 405 24.72 -38.19 1.15
C ILE A 405 24.95 -38.58 -0.32
N PRO A 406 26.20 -38.56 -0.83
CA PRO A 406 26.49 -39.32 -2.04
C PRO A 406 26.22 -40.80 -1.71
N GLU A 407 25.35 -41.45 -2.49
CA GLU A 407 25.20 -42.89 -2.46
C GLU A 407 26.61 -43.52 -2.48
N PRO A 408 26.95 -44.43 -1.54
CA PRO A 408 28.17 -45.19 -1.67
C PRO A 408 28.02 -46.01 -2.94
N ARG A 409 28.78 -45.64 -3.97
CA ARG A 409 28.91 -46.42 -5.20
C ARG A 409 29.57 -47.75 -4.83
N MET A 410 28.78 -48.71 -4.36
CA MET A 410 29.20 -50.09 -4.25
C MET A 410 29.20 -50.72 -5.65
N ARG A 411 30.43 -51.06 -6.05
CA ARG A 411 30.81 -52.26 -6.82
C ARG A 411 30.46 -52.27 -8.33
N ASP A 412 31.25 -52.86 -9.23
CA ASP A 412 32.24 -53.95 -9.16
C ASP A 412 33.41 -53.73 -10.14
N HIS A 413 34.63 -54.14 -9.75
CA HIS A 413 35.53 -55.05 -10.50
C HIS A 413 36.79 -55.36 -9.69
#